data_AF-A0A382ZBI1-F1
#
_entry.id   AF-A0A382ZBI1-F1
#
_cell.length_a   1.000
_cell.length_b   1.000
_cell.length_c   1.000
_cell.angle_alpha   90.00
_cell.angle_beta   90.00
_cell.angle_gamma   90.00
#
_symmetry.space_group_name_H-M   'P 1'
#
loop_
_entity.id
_entity.type
_entity.pdbx_description
1 polymer ?
#
loop_
_entity_poly.entity_id
_entity_poly.type
_entity_poly.pdbx_seq_one_letter_code
_entity_poly.pdbx_strand_id
1 'polypeptide(L)'
;LIYQNDKYGKYAWSIISQIINYASSLIPEVTKEHNNIDEAMRLGFNWTKGPFEIFDDIGTTAFAEKDHNLKLSKFIKKVYLENKNKNQLDSLWYGSKQLYLESNIMSFRKYSDFLKKDSNNSASVLTHAGAYDLKYKIVEFTTKANTLDSDSMQSLLSATDSAVIITNDAMQFSAGVNLNYVMEYAKDGKWREIEKFIFDFQQTCKRLKYSEFPVISAPSGLAIGGGFEVVCQSDYVVSHTNVVLGLVETSVGLIPAG
;
A
#
# COMPACT_ATOMS: atom_id res chain seq x y z
N LEU A 1 12.59 -2.24 9.23
CA LEU A 1 13.85 -2.98 8.96
C LEU A 1 15.09 -2.13 9.21
N ILE A 2 15.27 -0.99 8.55
CA ILE A 2 16.51 -0.19 8.64
C ILE A 2 16.87 0.28 10.06
N TYR A 3 15.91 0.36 10.99
CA TYR A 3 16.13 0.76 12.39
C TYR A 3 16.56 -0.38 13.31
N GLN A 4 16.63 -1.60 12.81
CA GLN A 4 17.11 -2.74 13.60
C GLN A 4 18.64 -2.69 13.69
N ASN A 5 19.17 -2.93 14.90
CA ASN A 5 20.61 -2.93 15.16
C ASN A 5 21.29 -4.28 14.87
N ASP A 6 20.63 -5.17 14.14
CA ASP A 6 21.14 -6.49 13.77
C ASP A 6 21.84 -6.48 12.40
N LYS A 7 22.30 -7.66 11.96
CA LYS A 7 22.97 -7.82 10.67
C LYS A 7 22.08 -7.45 9.47
N TYR A 8 20.76 -7.63 9.59
CA TYR A 8 19.81 -7.39 8.50
C TYR A 8 19.52 -5.89 8.37
N GLY A 9 19.33 -5.19 9.48
CA GLY A 9 19.16 -3.73 9.49
C GLY A 9 20.40 -3.00 8.98
N LYS A 10 21.61 -3.44 9.38
CA LYS A 10 22.88 -2.89 8.87
C LYS A 10 23.05 -3.08 7.35
N TYR A 11 22.74 -4.28 6.84
CA TYR A 11 22.79 -4.55 5.40
C TYR A 11 21.74 -3.73 4.64
N ALA A 12 20.51 -3.67 5.12
CA ALA A 12 19.46 -2.88 4.49
C ALA A 12 19.85 -1.39 4.42
N TRP A 13 20.42 -0.85 5.51
CA TRP A 13 20.90 0.52 5.54
C TRP A 13 22.07 0.76 4.57
N SER A 14 23.04 -0.15 4.49
CA SER A 14 24.21 0.05 3.61
C SER A 14 23.82 0.14 2.14
N ILE A 15 22.78 -0.59 1.71
CA ILE A 15 22.28 -0.55 0.33
C ILE A 15 21.39 0.68 0.10
N ILE A 16 20.36 0.87 0.93
CA ILE A 16 19.36 1.94 0.74
C ILE A 16 20.02 3.33 0.81
N SER A 17 20.93 3.53 1.77
CA SER A 17 21.61 4.82 1.93
C SER A 17 22.50 5.17 0.74
N GLN A 18 23.18 4.18 0.15
CA GLN A 18 23.99 4.38 -1.05
C GLN A 18 23.12 4.72 -2.27
N ILE A 19 22.00 4.02 -2.45
CA ILE A 19 21.05 4.29 -3.53
C ILE A 19 20.52 5.73 -3.44
N ILE A 20 20.05 6.14 -2.25
CA ILE A 20 19.53 7.50 -2.03
C ILE A 20 20.62 8.54 -2.24
N ASN A 21 21.82 8.33 -1.69
CA ASN A 21 22.90 9.29 -1.80
C ASN A 21 23.42 9.42 -3.25
N TYR A 22 23.49 8.31 -3.98
CA TYR A 22 23.86 8.30 -5.39
C TYR A 22 22.79 9.01 -6.24
N ALA A 23 21.52 8.65 -6.11
CA ALA A 23 20.42 9.32 -6.82
C ALA A 23 20.41 10.83 -6.56
N SER A 24 20.64 11.23 -5.31
CA SER A 24 20.74 12.63 -4.91
C SER A 24 21.97 13.34 -5.49
N SER A 25 23.08 12.62 -5.72
CA SER A 25 24.28 13.19 -6.34
C SER A 25 24.09 13.53 -7.81
N LEU A 26 23.11 12.90 -8.48
CA LEU A 26 22.76 13.18 -9.87
C LEU A 26 21.97 14.49 -10.03
N ILE A 27 21.55 15.13 -8.93
CA ILE A 27 20.83 16.40 -8.96
C ILE A 27 21.82 17.56 -8.73
N PRO A 28 21.82 18.61 -9.58
CA PRO A 28 20.94 18.86 -10.73
C PRO A 28 21.52 18.40 -12.09
N GLU A 29 22.63 17.66 -12.10
CA GLU A 29 23.42 17.37 -13.31
C GLU A 29 22.64 16.55 -14.36
N VAL A 30 21.93 15.49 -13.94
CA VAL A 30 21.13 14.63 -14.81
C VAL A 30 19.70 15.13 -14.93
N THR A 31 19.11 15.61 -13.85
CA THR A 31 17.76 16.18 -13.81
C THR A 31 17.66 17.26 -12.73
N LYS A 32 16.85 18.28 -12.99
CA LYS A 32 16.56 19.34 -12.01
C LYS A 32 15.52 18.92 -10.98
N GLU A 33 14.58 18.06 -11.38
CA GLU A 33 13.49 17.56 -10.55
C GLU A 33 13.82 16.17 -10.01
N HIS A 34 13.79 15.99 -8.69
CA HIS A 34 14.05 14.70 -8.03
C HIS A 34 13.03 13.63 -8.42
N ASN A 35 11.76 14.02 -8.58
CA ASN A 35 10.68 13.11 -8.98
C ASN A 35 10.95 12.41 -10.31
N ASN A 36 11.69 13.03 -11.24
CA ASN A 36 12.00 12.37 -12.51
C ASN A 36 12.81 11.07 -12.32
N ILE A 37 13.67 11.01 -11.30
CA ILE A 37 14.43 9.80 -10.98
C ILE A 37 13.47 8.73 -10.42
N ASP A 38 12.59 9.10 -9.50
CA ASP A 38 11.62 8.17 -8.92
C ASP A 38 10.69 7.56 -9.96
N GLU A 39 10.20 8.39 -10.89
CA GLU A 39 9.35 7.92 -11.99
C GLU A 39 10.13 7.07 -13.01
N ALA A 40 11.40 7.39 -13.28
CA ALA A 40 12.25 6.54 -14.11
C ALA A 40 12.46 5.15 -13.48
N MET A 41 12.66 5.09 -12.16
CA MET A 41 12.78 3.82 -11.44
C MET A 41 11.46 3.03 -11.46
N ARG A 42 10.32 3.70 -11.31
CA ARG A 42 9.01 3.07 -11.34
C ARG A 42 8.65 2.54 -12.73
N LEU A 43 8.74 3.40 -13.75
CA LEU A 43 8.31 3.10 -15.11
C LEU A 43 9.31 2.22 -15.87
N GLY A 44 10.61 2.39 -15.62
CA GLY A 44 11.67 1.67 -16.32
C GLY A 44 12.11 0.38 -15.63
N PHE A 45 12.02 0.31 -14.31
CA PHE A 45 12.58 -0.80 -13.51
C PHE A 45 11.56 -1.45 -12.57
N ASN A 46 10.28 -1.07 -12.65
CA ASN A 46 9.18 -1.64 -11.87
C ASN A 46 9.37 -1.51 -10.34
N TRP A 47 10.00 -0.42 -9.90
CA TRP A 47 10.11 -0.12 -8.46
C TRP A 47 8.78 0.39 -7.91
N THR A 48 8.37 -0.09 -6.72
CA THR A 48 7.16 0.40 -6.04
C THR A 48 7.31 1.85 -5.57
N LYS A 49 8.48 2.18 -5.01
CA LYS A 49 8.86 3.52 -4.53
C LYS A 49 10.24 3.87 -5.07
N GLY A 50 10.42 5.10 -5.55
CA GLY A 50 11.72 5.58 -5.98
C GLY A 50 12.61 5.98 -4.80
N PRO A 51 13.90 6.26 -5.04
CA PRO A 51 14.85 6.64 -4.00
C PRO A 51 14.38 7.84 -3.16
N PHE A 52 13.73 8.84 -3.75
CA PHE A 52 13.31 10.04 -3.03
C PHE A 52 12.04 9.82 -2.19
N GLU A 53 11.11 8.99 -2.64
CA GLU A 53 9.98 8.52 -1.79
C GLU A 53 10.48 7.69 -0.61
N ILE A 54 11.48 6.82 -0.83
CA ILE A 54 12.09 6.06 0.26
C ILE A 54 12.80 7.01 1.24
N PHE A 55 13.49 8.03 0.73
CA PHE A 55 14.12 9.05 1.57
C PHE A 55 13.09 9.85 2.40
N ASP A 56 11.95 10.19 1.80
CA ASP A 56 10.82 10.85 2.47
C ASP A 56 10.22 9.95 3.57
N ASP A 57 9.93 8.68 3.26
CA ASP A 57 9.43 7.69 4.22
C ASP A 57 10.37 7.51 5.44
N ILE A 58 11.68 7.57 5.21
CA ILE A 58 12.69 7.45 6.28
C ILE A 58 12.68 8.70 7.17
N GLY A 59 12.37 9.87 6.60
CA GLY A 59 12.50 11.17 7.23
C GLY A 59 13.88 11.78 6.96
N THR A 60 13.90 13.03 6.49
CA THR A 60 15.13 13.69 6.04
C THR A 60 16.15 13.87 7.17
N THR A 61 15.66 14.20 8.35
CA THR A 61 16.46 14.35 9.58
C THR A 61 17.02 13.00 10.02
N ALA A 62 16.14 11.99 10.15
CA ALA A 62 16.51 10.65 10.56
C ALA A 62 17.54 10.03 9.61
N PHE A 63 17.42 10.26 8.30
CA PHE A 63 18.40 9.76 7.33
C PHE A 63 19.76 10.45 7.46
N ALA A 64 19.78 11.79 7.52
CA ALA A 64 21.01 12.57 7.55
C ALA A 64 21.83 12.35 8.83
N GLU A 65 21.17 12.09 9.96
CA GLU A 65 21.81 11.94 11.27
C GLU A 65 22.19 10.50 11.60
N LYS A 66 21.67 9.51 10.86
CA LYS A 66 21.87 8.09 11.18
C LYS A 66 23.26 7.55 10.88
N ASP A 67 23.93 8.07 9.85
CA ASP A 67 25.29 7.63 9.51
C ASP A 67 26.19 8.81 9.15
N HIS A 68 26.98 9.24 10.13
CA HIS A 68 27.95 10.32 10.00
C HIS A 68 29.11 9.99 9.03
N ASN A 69 29.30 8.72 8.64
CA ASN A 69 30.36 8.34 7.71
C ASN A 69 29.95 8.55 6.25
N LEU A 70 28.65 8.69 5.95
CA LEU A 70 28.19 8.97 4.60
C LEU A 70 28.56 10.41 4.22
N LYS A 71 29.33 10.55 3.14
CA LYS A 71 29.49 11.83 2.46
C LYS A 71 28.18 12.17 1.75
N LEU A 72 27.25 12.79 2.50
CA LEU A 72 25.95 13.21 1.97
C LEU A 72 26.15 14.15 0.78
N SER A 73 25.37 13.90 -0.28
CA SER A 73 25.30 14.74 -1.47
C SER A 73 24.89 16.18 -1.13
N LYS A 74 25.18 17.10 -2.05
CA LYS A 74 24.76 18.51 -1.89
C LYS A 74 23.24 18.64 -1.78
N PHE A 75 22.50 17.83 -2.53
CA PHE A 75 21.03 17.82 -2.51
C PHE A 75 20.47 17.42 -1.14
N ILE A 76 20.92 16.29 -0.58
CA ILE A 76 20.45 15.83 0.75
C ILE A 76 20.76 16.87 1.83
N LYS A 77 21.96 17.45 1.82
CA LYS A 77 22.35 18.50 2.77
C LYS A 77 21.44 19.73 2.65
N LYS A 78 21.10 20.13 1.43
CA LYS A 78 20.17 21.25 1.18
C LYS A 78 18.80 20.96 1.78
N VAL A 79 18.21 19.80 1.45
CA VAL A 79 16.88 19.40 1.95
C VAL A 79 16.87 19.31 3.49
N TYR A 80 17.88 18.69 4.09
CA TYR A 80 18.02 18.59 5.55
C TYR A 80 18.05 19.97 6.22
N LEU A 81 18.86 20.91 5.70
CA LEU A 81 18.96 22.26 6.27
C LEU A 81 17.66 23.06 6.10
N GLU A 82 16.99 22.94 4.95
CA GLU A 82 15.71 23.61 4.70
C GLU A 82 14.61 23.12 5.64
N ASN A 83 14.52 21.81 5.90
CA ASN A 83 13.55 21.24 6.83
C ASN A 83 13.85 21.63 8.28
N LYS A 84 15.12 21.58 8.70
CA LYS A 84 15.54 21.98 10.05
C LYS A 84 15.22 23.44 10.36
N ASN A 85 15.38 24.34 9.38
CA ASN A 85 15.12 25.77 9.58
C ASN A 85 13.62 26.12 9.64
N LYS A 86 12.76 25.32 9.03
CA LYS A 86 11.32 25.62 8.94
C LYS A 86 10.50 25.10 10.13
N ASN A 87 11.07 24.32 11.05
CA ASN A 87 10.33 23.55 12.06
C ASN A 87 9.13 22.79 11.44
N GLN A 88 9.20 22.48 10.14
CA GLN A 88 8.16 21.77 9.43
C GLN A 88 8.42 20.28 9.63
N LEU A 89 7.36 19.56 9.98
CA LEU A 89 7.34 18.10 9.93
C LEU A 89 7.93 17.68 8.57
N ASP A 90 8.76 16.63 8.54
CA ASP A 90 9.55 16.14 7.39
C ASP A 90 8.76 15.93 6.07
N SER A 91 7.45 16.16 6.03
CA SER A 91 6.51 15.75 4.97
C SER A 91 6.26 16.75 3.82
N LEU A 92 6.92 17.92 3.77
CA LEU A 92 6.63 18.94 2.75
C LEU A 92 7.67 19.07 1.63
N TRP A 93 8.87 18.50 1.77
CA TRP A 93 9.96 18.72 0.79
C TRP A 93 9.76 17.91 -0.50
N TYR A 94 9.18 16.70 -0.43
CA TYR A 94 9.02 15.83 -1.58
C TYR A 94 8.05 16.41 -2.62
N GLY A 95 7.04 17.17 -2.15
CA GLY A 95 6.03 17.78 -2.99
C GLY A 95 5.02 16.77 -3.54
N SER A 96 4.64 16.91 -4.82
CA SER A 96 3.60 16.09 -5.44
C SER A 96 4.16 14.96 -6.31
N LYS A 97 3.55 13.78 -6.26
CA LYS A 97 3.93 12.61 -7.08
C LYS A 97 3.46 12.74 -8.54
N GLN A 98 4.07 11.99 -9.46
CA GLN A 98 3.66 11.90 -10.87
C GLN A 98 3.56 13.26 -11.60
N LEU A 99 4.65 14.03 -11.56
CA LEU A 99 4.74 15.35 -12.23
C LEU A 99 4.69 15.26 -13.76
N TYR A 100 4.91 14.08 -14.35
CA TYR A 100 4.82 13.84 -15.79
C TYR A 100 3.38 13.76 -16.31
N LEU A 101 2.39 13.59 -15.43
CA LEU A 101 0.98 13.60 -15.80
C LEU A 101 0.50 15.05 -15.93
N GLU A 102 -0.35 15.32 -16.93
CA GLU A 102 -1.03 16.61 -17.06
C GLU A 102 -1.80 16.94 -15.76
N SER A 103 -1.83 18.23 -15.39
CA SER A 103 -2.37 18.67 -14.09
C SER A 103 -3.88 18.47 -13.93
N ASN A 104 -4.60 18.29 -15.03
CA ASN A 104 -6.02 17.94 -15.09
C ASN A 104 -6.29 16.44 -14.85
N ILE A 105 -5.26 15.57 -14.92
CA ILE A 105 -5.41 14.14 -14.67
C ILE A 105 -5.28 13.86 -13.18
N MET A 106 -6.41 13.53 -12.54
CA MET A 106 -6.47 13.10 -11.16
C MET A 106 -6.26 11.59 -11.06
N SER A 107 -5.06 11.17 -10.64
CA SER A 107 -4.80 9.77 -10.29
C SER A 107 -5.31 9.48 -8.88
N PHE A 108 -5.65 8.22 -8.60
CA PHE A 108 -6.04 7.83 -7.24
C PHE A 108 -4.94 8.16 -6.22
N ARG A 109 -3.66 7.96 -6.55
CA ARG A 109 -2.51 8.32 -5.70
C ARG A 109 -2.43 9.81 -5.37
N LYS A 110 -2.79 10.70 -6.31
CA LYS A 110 -2.89 12.15 -6.04
C LYS A 110 -4.13 12.47 -5.21
N TYR A 111 -5.22 11.76 -5.46
CA TYR A 111 -6.51 12.00 -4.83
C TYR A 111 -6.57 11.52 -3.37
N SER A 112 -5.95 10.38 -3.07
CA SER A 112 -5.97 9.72 -1.76
C SER A 112 -5.40 10.61 -0.65
N ASP A 113 -4.46 11.49 -0.98
CA ASP A 113 -3.83 12.41 -0.03
C ASP A 113 -4.83 13.44 0.54
N PHE A 114 -5.95 13.67 -0.15
CA PHE A 114 -7.02 14.59 0.29
C PHE A 114 -8.19 13.91 0.99
N LEU A 115 -8.20 12.57 1.04
CA LEU A 115 -9.29 11.80 1.64
C LEU A 115 -9.04 11.57 3.14
N LYS A 116 -10.13 11.56 3.92
CA LYS A 116 -10.04 11.15 5.33
C LYS A 116 -9.70 9.68 5.38
N LYS A 117 -8.55 9.35 5.97
CA LYS A 117 -8.05 7.98 6.11
C LYS A 117 -8.25 7.47 7.54
N ASP A 118 -8.90 6.32 7.67
CA ASP A 118 -8.93 5.48 8.88
C ASP A 118 -8.17 4.18 8.58
N SER A 119 -7.39 3.65 9.52
CA SER A 119 -6.51 2.50 9.24
C SER A 119 -6.34 1.61 10.47
N ASN A 120 -6.35 0.31 10.24
CA ASN A 120 -5.92 -0.69 11.20
C ASN A 120 -4.62 -1.37 10.73
N ASN A 121 -4.27 -2.53 11.28
CA ASN A 121 -3.00 -3.18 10.95
C ASN A 121 -2.94 -3.72 9.51
N SER A 122 -4.08 -3.91 8.87
CA SER A 122 -4.19 -4.72 7.64
C SER A 122 -4.94 -4.05 6.51
N ALA A 123 -5.65 -2.96 6.77
CA ALA A 123 -6.34 -2.18 5.76
C ALA A 123 -6.51 -0.70 6.14
N SER A 124 -6.75 0.10 5.10
CA SER A 124 -7.09 1.51 5.18
C SER A 124 -8.46 1.75 4.54
N VAL A 125 -9.30 2.53 5.21
CA VAL A 125 -10.58 3.02 4.70
C VAL A 125 -10.48 4.52 4.45
N LEU A 126 -10.56 4.92 3.18
CA LEU A 126 -10.55 6.31 2.75
C LEU A 126 -12.00 6.75 2.52
N THR A 127 -12.42 7.84 3.13
CA THR A 127 -13.79 8.35 3.01
C THR A 127 -13.84 9.54 2.08
N HIS A 128 -14.61 9.42 0.99
CA HIS A 128 -14.97 10.54 0.14
C HIS A 128 -16.27 11.18 0.62
N ALA A 129 -16.19 12.44 1.01
CA ALA A 129 -17.31 13.18 1.58
C ALA A 129 -18.01 14.13 0.60
N GLY A 130 -17.61 14.22 -0.70
CA GLY A 130 -18.42 15.01 -1.63
C GLY A 130 -17.82 15.39 -2.99
N ALA A 131 -18.55 15.01 -4.03
CA ALA A 131 -18.97 15.84 -5.17
C ALA A 131 -20.29 15.20 -5.68
N TYR A 132 -21.31 16.00 -6.03
CA TYR A 132 -22.62 15.51 -6.51
C TYR A 132 -23.43 14.62 -5.52
N ASP A 133 -23.33 14.87 -4.21
CA ASP A 133 -23.99 14.07 -3.15
C ASP A 133 -23.64 12.57 -3.08
N LEU A 134 -22.62 12.13 -3.82
CA LEU A 134 -22.14 10.75 -3.78
C LEU A 134 -21.14 10.58 -2.64
N LYS A 135 -21.56 9.87 -1.59
CA LYS A 135 -20.71 9.43 -0.48
C LYS A 135 -20.27 7.99 -0.74
N TYR A 136 -18.97 7.77 -0.77
CA TYR A 136 -18.40 6.45 -0.91
C TYR A 136 -17.12 6.30 -0.08
N LYS A 137 -16.77 5.05 0.20
CA LYS A 137 -15.54 4.66 0.87
C LYS A 137 -14.67 3.86 -0.08
N ILE A 138 -13.36 3.95 0.12
CA ILE A 138 -12.37 3.14 -0.60
C ILE A 138 -11.63 2.29 0.43
N VAL A 139 -11.59 0.98 0.22
CA VAL A 139 -10.82 0.05 1.06
C VAL A 139 -9.56 -0.37 0.31
N GLU A 140 -8.40 -0.17 0.94
CA GLU A 140 -7.10 -0.68 0.48
C GLU A 140 -6.52 -1.63 1.52
N PHE A 141 -6.10 -2.82 1.11
CA PHE A 141 -5.35 -3.73 1.99
C PHE A 141 -3.89 -3.27 2.13
N THR A 142 -3.31 -3.35 3.32
CA THR A 142 -1.97 -2.79 3.60
C THR A 142 -0.97 -3.83 4.10
N THR A 143 -1.41 -5.09 4.26
CA THR A 143 -0.54 -6.20 4.63
C THR A 143 0.48 -6.51 3.52
N LYS A 144 1.50 -7.29 3.85
CA LYS A 144 2.45 -7.79 2.85
C LYS A 144 1.69 -8.59 1.80
N ALA A 145 1.88 -8.25 0.52
CA ALA A 145 1.17 -8.89 -0.59
C ALA A 145 -0.37 -8.73 -0.52
N ASN A 146 -0.87 -7.76 0.25
CA ASN A 146 -2.29 -7.47 0.40
C ASN A 146 -3.10 -8.71 0.80
N THR A 147 -2.50 -9.56 1.64
CA THR A 147 -3.14 -10.75 2.19
C THR A 147 -4.24 -10.39 3.19
N LEU A 148 -5.27 -11.21 3.23
CA LEU A 148 -6.46 -11.00 4.04
C LEU A 148 -6.34 -11.67 5.42
N ASP A 149 -6.88 -10.98 6.42
CA ASP A 149 -6.99 -11.41 7.82
C ASP A 149 -8.23 -10.76 8.48
N SER A 150 -8.39 -10.97 9.80
CA SER A 150 -9.52 -10.44 10.57
C SER A 150 -9.64 -8.91 10.52
N ASP A 151 -8.51 -8.19 10.57
CA ASP A 151 -8.47 -6.72 10.51
C ASP A 151 -8.91 -6.23 9.12
N SER A 152 -8.49 -6.94 8.06
CA SER A 152 -8.95 -6.67 6.68
C SER A 152 -10.46 -6.81 6.56
N MET A 153 -11.04 -7.85 7.16
CA MET A 153 -12.49 -8.09 7.16
C MET A 153 -13.25 -7.01 7.92
N GLN A 154 -12.72 -6.57 9.06
CA GLN A 154 -13.33 -5.48 9.83
C GLN A 154 -13.41 -4.18 9.02
N SER A 155 -12.37 -3.85 8.26
CA SER A 155 -12.36 -2.66 7.38
C SER A 155 -13.33 -2.79 6.20
N LEU A 156 -13.49 -3.97 5.63
CA LEU A 156 -14.50 -4.22 4.60
C LEU A 156 -15.91 -4.02 5.18
N LEU A 157 -16.20 -4.62 6.33
CA LEU A 157 -17.51 -4.48 7.00
C LEU A 157 -17.83 -3.03 7.35
N SER A 158 -16.87 -2.29 7.93
CA SER A 158 -17.07 -0.89 8.33
C SER A 158 -17.27 0.06 7.14
N ALA A 159 -16.90 -0.37 5.93
CA ALA A 159 -17.11 0.40 4.71
C ALA A 159 -18.50 0.20 4.07
N THR A 160 -19.24 -0.84 4.46
CA THR A 160 -20.54 -1.21 3.85
C THR A 160 -21.75 -0.39 4.35
N ASP A 161 -21.52 0.70 5.08
CA ASP A 161 -22.53 1.71 5.44
C ASP A 161 -22.72 2.79 4.35
N SER A 162 -21.99 2.66 3.24
CA SER A 162 -22.04 3.53 2.06
C SER A 162 -21.58 2.74 0.82
N ALA A 163 -21.62 3.36 -0.36
CA ALA A 163 -21.03 2.74 -1.55
C ALA A 163 -19.52 2.51 -1.30
N VAL A 164 -18.99 1.35 -1.69
CA VAL A 164 -17.61 0.98 -1.41
C VAL A 164 -16.88 0.60 -2.69
N ILE A 165 -15.66 1.10 -2.83
CA ILE A 165 -14.70 0.71 -3.85
C ILE A 165 -13.58 -0.06 -3.14
N ILE A 166 -13.30 -1.28 -3.57
CA ILE A 166 -12.20 -2.09 -3.07
C ILE A 166 -11.10 -2.03 -4.13
N THR A 167 -9.92 -1.52 -3.78
CA THR A 167 -8.80 -1.36 -4.71
C THR A 167 -7.49 -1.30 -3.95
N ASN A 168 -6.37 -1.34 -4.65
CA ASN A 168 -5.05 -1.17 -4.06
C ASN A 168 -4.13 -0.43 -5.02
N ASP A 169 -3.52 0.66 -4.57
CA ASP A 169 -2.39 1.29 -5.26
C ASP A 169 -1.08 0.53 -5.00
N ALA A 170 -1.05 -0.74 -5.43
CA ALA A 170 0.03 -1.67 -5.21
C ALA A 170 0.23 -2.60 -6.43
N MET A 171 1.25 -3.45 -6.39
CA MET A 171 1.52 -4.42 -7.47
C MET A 171 0.39 -5.43 -7.70
N GLN A 172 -0.44 -5.66 -6.69
CA GLN A 172 -1.51 -6.66 -6.71
C GLN A 172 -2.69 -6.20 -5.88
N PHE A 173 -3.88 -6.66 -6.22
CA PHE A 173 -5.09 -6.45 -5.43
C PHE A 173 -5.03 -7.23 -4.11
N SER A 174 -4.89 -8.56 -4.18
CA SER A 174 -4.74 -9.41 -3.00
C SER A 174 -4.23 -10.80 -3.36
N ALA A 175 -3.28 -11.31 -2.56
CA ALA A 175 -2.80 -12.69 -2.66
C ALA A 175 -3.68 -13.72 -1.92
N GLY A 176 -4.84 -13.30 -1.37
CA GLY A 176 -5.73 -14.16 -0.61
C GLY A 176 -5.43 -14.18 0.88
N VAL A 177 -5.98 -15.16 1.60
CA VAL A 177 -5.82 -15.28 3.05
C VAL A 177 -4.36 -15.55 3.42
N ASN A 178 -3.89 -14.93 4.50
CA ASN A 178 -2.56 -15.20 5.04
C ASN A 178 -2.47 -16.66 5.55
N LEU A 179 -1.85 -17.55 4.76
CA LEU A 179 -1.71 -18.96 5.14
C LEU A 179 -0.84 -19.18 6.38
N ASN A 180 0.14 -18.30 6.64
CA ASN A 180 0.95 -18.42 7.86
C ASN A 180 0.10 -18.17 9.11
N TYR A 181 -0.81 -17.19 9.04
CA TYR A 181 -1.77 -16.91 10.11
C TYR A 181 -2.64 -18.13 10.43
N VAL A 182 -3.21 -18.80 9.42
CA VAL A 182 -4.01 -20.02 9.62
C VAL A 182 -3.16 -21.19 10.12
N MET A 183 -1.95 -21.35 9.57
CA MET A 183 -1.01 -22.42 9.93
C MET A 183 -0.54 -22.32 11.39
N GLU A 184 -0.35 -21.11 11.91
CA GLU A 184 0.02 -20.89 13.32
C GLU A 184 -1.08 -21.39 14.27
N TYR A 185 -2.36 -21.09 14.01
CA TYR A 185 -3.46 -21.65 14.79
C TYR A 185 -3.54 -23.16 14.71
N ALA A 186 -3.31 -23.74 13.52
CA ALA A 186 -3.36 -25.19 13.34
C ALA A 186 -2.26 -25.91 14.14
N LYS A 187 -1.03 -25.36 14.15
CA LYS A 187 0.08 -25.88 14.96
C LYS A 187 -0.20 -25.83 16.46
N ASP A 188 -0.88 -24.77 16.91
CA ASP A 188 -1.28 -24.59 18.30
C ASP A 188 -2.54 -25.40 18.71
N GLY A 189 -3.17 -26.12 17.77
CA GLY A 189 -4.43 -26.85 18.02
C GLY A 189 -5.65 -25.94 18.25
N LYS A 190 -5.58 -24.68 17.82
CA LYS A 190 -6.61 -23.63 17.97
C LYS A 190 -7.65 -23.71 16.86
N TRP A 191 -8.37 -24.82 16.79
CA TRP A 191 -9.32 -25.11 15.71
C TRP A 191 -10.54 -24.17 15.69
N ARG A 192 -10.99 -23.72 16.86
CA ARG A 192 -12.14 -22.81 16.99
C ARG A 192 -11.82 -21.43 16.41
N GLU A 193 -10.58 -20.99 16.52
CA GLU A 193 -10.09 -19.73 15.99
C GLU A 193 -10.05 -19.78 14.46
N ILE A 194 -9.66 -20.90 13.87
CA ILE A 194 -9.73 -21.13 12.42
C ILE A 194 -11.20 -21.14 11.95
N GLU A 195 -12.07 -21.88 12.64
CA GLU A 195 -13.50 -21.94 12.31
C GLU A 195 -14.14 -20.55 12.39
N LYS A 196 -13.85 -19.79 13.45
CA LYS A 196 -14.33 -18.41 13.62
C LYS A 196 -13.83 -17.51 12.50
N PHE A 197 -12.55 -17.58 12.14
CA PHE A 197 -11.99 -16.78 11.05
C PHE A 197 -12.69 -17.07 9.72
N ILE A 198 -12.89 -18.35 9.37
CA ILE A 198 -13.61 -18.75 8.16
C ILE A 198 -15.05 -18.24 8.19
N PHE A 199 -15.75 -18.41 9.31
CA PHE A 199 -17.11 -17.92 9.48
C PHE A 199 -17.20 -16.40 9.28
N ASP A 200 -16.31 -15.63 9.91
CA ASP A 200 -16.27 -14.18 9.80
C ASP A 200 -15.95 -13.72 8.37
N PHE A 201 -15.08 -14.45 7.66
CA PHE A 201 -14.78 -14.18 6.25
C PHE A 201 -16.03 -14.37 5.38
N GLN A 202 -16.74 -15.49 5.55
CA GLN A 202 -18.00 -15.77 4.84
C GLN A 202 -19.08 -14.72 5.16
N GLN A 203 -19.20 -14.30 6.42
CA GLN A 203 -20.14 -13.23 6.79
C GLN A 203 -19.76 -11.90 6.13
N THR A 204 -18.47 -11.60 6.00
CA THR A 204 -17.98 -10.41 5.33
C THR A 204 -18.31 -10.43 3.85
N CYS A 205 -17.97 -11.52 3.16
CA CYS A 205 -18.32 -11.76 1.76
C CYS A 205 -19.83 -11.68 1.51
N LYS A 206 -20.64 -12.29 2.38
CA LYS A 206 -22.10 -12.19 2.32
C LYS A 206 -22.58 -10.75 2.51
N ARG A 207 -21.98 -9.99 3.44
CA ARG A 207 -22.33 -8.59 3.68
C ARG A 207 -22.00 -7.70 2.48
N LEU A 208 -20.90 -7.97 1.78
CA LEU A 208 -20.58 -7.33 0.51
C LEU A 208 -21.65 -7.65 -0.54
N LYS A 209 -21.96 -8.93 -0.74
CA LYS A 209 -22.88 -9.39 -1.78
C LYS A 209 -24.30 -8.85 -1.65
N TYR A 210 -24.76 -8.68 -0.40
CA TYR A 210 -26.11 -8.20 -0.07
C TYR A 210 -26.07 -6.82 0.58
N SER A 211 -25.06 -6.01 0.27
CA SER A 211 -25.00 -4.62 0.71
C SER A 211 -26.18 -3.83 0.13
N GLU A 212 -26.72 -2.89 0.90
CA GLU A 212 -27.74 -1.95 0.40
C GLU A 212 -27.13 -0.89 -0.52
N PHE A 213 -25.81 -0.71 -0.45
CA PHE A 213 -25.05 0.23 -1.26
C PHE A 213 -24.13 -0.51 -2.24
N PRO A 214 -23.84 0.08 -3.42
CA PRO A 214 -22.99 -0.55 -4.42
C PRO A 214 -21.60 -0.92 -3.88
N VAL A 215 -21.20 -2.17 -4.12
CA VAL A 215 -19.84 -2.69 -3.89
C VAL A 215 -19.14 -2.84 -5.24
N ILE A 216 -18.03 -2.14 -5.41
CA ILE A 216 -17.24 -2.17 -6.65
C ILE A 216 -15.84 -2.68 -6.31
N SER A 217 -15.40 -3.75 -6.95
CA SER A 217 -13.98 -4.14 -6.91
C SER A 217 -13.26 -3.61 -8.13
N ALA A 218 -12.08 -3.01 -7.94
CA ALA A 218 -11.21 -2.54 -9.01
C ALA A 218 -9.84 -3.24 -8.98
N PRO A 219 -9.78 -4.54 -9.31
CA PRO A 219 -8.56 -5.32 -9.14
C PRO A 219 -7.51 -5.03 -10.23
N SER A 220 -6.25 -5.07 -9.82
CA SER A 220 -5.07 -5.03 -10.70
C SER A 220 -4.03 -6.05 -10.21
N GLY A 221 -3.13 -6.49 -11.10
CA GLY A 221 -2.12 -7.50 -10.76
C GLY A 221 -2.76 -8.82 -10.30
N LEU A 222 -2.38 -9.36 -9.14
CA LEU A 222 -2.99 -10.59 -8.61
C LEU A 222 -4.23 -10.30 -7.76
N ALA A 223 -5.33 -10.99 -8.04
CA ALA A 223 -6.49 -11.12 -7.16
C ALA A 223 -6.84 -12.61 -7.09
N ILE A 224 -6.26 -13.32 -6.12
CA ILE A 224 -6.32 -14.78 -6.04
C ILE A 224 -6.81 -15.27 -4.67
N GLY A 225 -7.33 -16.49 -4.66
CA GLY A 225 -7.94 -17.13 -3.49
C GLY A 225 -8.97 -16.23 -2.82
N GLY A 226 -8.85 -16.01 -1.51
CA GLY A 226 -9.70 -15.05 -0.77
C GLY A 226 -9.81 -13.65 -1.39
N GLY A 227 -8.78 -13.17 -2.08
CA GLY A 227 -8.83 -11.91 -2.82
C GLY A 227 -9.80 -11.97 -3.99
N PHE A 228 -9.83 -13.10 -4.70
CA PHE A 228 -10.79 -13.35 -5.76
C PHE A 228 -12.20 -13.60 -5.23
N GLU A 229 -12.33 -14.24 -4.06
CA GLU A 229 -13.62 -14.42 -3.38
C GLU A 229 -14.27 -13.07 -3.07
N VAL A 230 -13.51 -12.09 -2.55
CA VAL A 230 -13.99 -10.70 -2.36
C VAL A 230 -14.44 -10.06 -3.67
N VAL A 231 -13.68 -10.24 -4.76
CA VAL A 231 -14.06 -9.71 -6.09
C VAL A 231 -15.39 -10.32 -6.56
N CYS A 232 -15.59 -11.62 -6.38
CA CYS A 232 -16.82 -12.33 -6.77
C CYS A 232 -18.06 -11.85 -6.01
N GLN A 233 -17.89 -11.30 -4.81
CA GLN A 233 -19.00 -10.77 -4.01
C GLN A 233 -19.32 -9.30 -4.28
N SER A 234 -18.63 -8.64 -5.21
CA SER A 234 -18.94 -7.27 -5.61
C SER A 234 -20.12 -7.21 -6.59
N ASP A 235 -20.84 -6.09 -6.62
CA ASP A 235 -21.89 -5.82 -7.62
C ASP A 235 -21.30 -5.55 -9.00
N TYR A 236 -20.20 -4.80 -9.03
CA TYR A 236 -19.48 -4.44 -10.25
C TYR A 236 -17.98 -4.70 -10.10
N VAL A 237 -17.34 -5.06 -11.22
CA VAL A 237 -15.89 -5.24 -11.29
C VAL A 237 -15.33 -4.36 -12.40
N VAL A 238 -14.43 -3.44 -12.03
CA VAL A 238 -13.71 -2.56 -12.96
C VAL A 238 -12.24 -2.96 -12.94
N SER A 239 -11.90 -4.01 -13.68
CA SER A 239 -10.56 -4.59 -13.65
C SER A 239 -9.57 -3.87 -14.56
N HIS A 240 -8.31 -3.85 -14.13
CA HIS A 240 -7.20 -3.50 -15.00
C HIS A 240 -6.89 -4.66 -15.96
N THR A 241 -6.38 -4.37 -17.16
CA THR A 241 -6.10 -5.37 -18.21
C THR A 241 -5.02 -6.38 -17.83
N ASN A 242 -4.20 -6.07 -16.82
CA ASN A 242 -3.14 -6.93 -16.30
C ASN A 242 -3.60 -7.88 -15.17
N VAL A 243 -4.89 -7.89 -14.82
CA VAL A 243 -5.36 -8.67 -13.68
C VAL A 243 -5.26 -10.17 -13.96
N VAL A 244 -4.82 -10.92 -12.95
CA VAL A 244 -4.88 -12.39 -12.90
C VAL A 244 -5.80 -12.78 -11.76
N LEU A 245 -6.86 -13.51 -12.11
CA LEU A 245 -7.90 -13.95 -11.19
C LEU A 245 -7.89 -15.47 -11.05
N GLY A 246 -8.15 -15.98 -9.85
CA GLY A 246 -8.34 -17.42 -9.68
C GLY A 246 -8.35 -17.91 -8.25
N LEU A 247 -8.98 -19.07 -8.06
CA LEU A 247 -8.94 -19.84 -6.81
C LEU A 247 -7.71 -20.75 -6.85
N VAL A 248 -6.85 -20.61 -5.84
CA VAL A 248 -5.54 -21.27 -5.78
C VAL A 248 -5.43 -22.24 -4.60
N GLU A 249 -6.47 -22.37 -3.79
CA GLU A 249 -6.51 -23.12 -2.54
C GLU A 249 -6.17 -24.60 -2.73
N THR A 250 -6.63 -25.19 -3.82
CA THR A 250 -6.37 -26.62 -4.14
C THR A 250 -4.89 -26.89 -4.35
N SER A 251 -4.10 -25.90 -4.78
CA SER A 251 -2.65 -26.04 -4.95
C SER A 251 -1.89 -26.25 -3.65
N VAL A 252 -2.50 -25.86 -2.51
CA VAL A 252 -1.96 -26.03 -1.16
C VAL A 252 -2.76 -27.03 -0.32
N GLY A 253 -3.66 -27.80 -0.95
CA GLY A 253 -4.46 -28.82 -0.26
C GLY A 253 -5.67 -28.26 0.50
N LEU A 254 -6.12 -27.05 0.18
CA LEU A 254 -7.28 -26.40 0.77
C LEU A 254 -8.42 -26.28 -0.24
N ILE A 255 -9.56 -25.78 0.22
CA ILE A 255 -10.71 -25.40 -0.62
C ILE A 255 -11.02 -23.91 -0.42
N PRO A 256 -11.63 -23.25 -1.43
CA PRO A 256 -12.24 -21.94 -1.26
C PRO A 256 -13.21 -21.94 -0.09
N ALA A 257 -13.23 -20.86 0.69
CA ALA A 257 -13.92 -20.84 1.98
C ALA A 257 -14.54 -19.46 2.32
N GLY A 258 -14.44 -18.48 1.43
CA GLY A 258 -15.00 -17.14 1.56
C GLY A 258 -16.39 -16.98 0.95
#